data_AF-A0AAV4HF60-F1
#
_entry.id   AF-A0AAV4HF60-F1
#
_cell.length_a   1.000
_cell.length_b   1.000
_cell.length_c   1.000
_cell.angle_alpha   90.00
_cell.angle_beta   90.00
_cell.angle_gamma   90.00
#
_symmetry.space_group_name_H-M   'P 1'
#
loop_
_entity.id
_entity.type
_entity.pdbx_description
1 polymer ?
#
loop_
_entity_poly.entity_id
_entity_poly.type
_entity_poly.pdbx_seq_one_letter_code
_entity_poly.pdbx_strand_id
1 'polypeptide(L)'
;MRKGKIKEAVTFTVAEQQIPTVSQEPVKSLGRWYDCSKKDTRRGVDTVQFASEGLLAINKCGIQGKFKVWCLQFMLTPKLLWPLLVYDICCSTVESIEAKINKYTRKWLGFHQDFQAWQYTAARQN
;
A
#
# COMPACT_ATOMS: atom_id res chain seq x y z
N MET A 1 -8.62 9.79 27.50
CA MET A 1 -10.01 9.88 27.00
C MET A 1 -10.89 8.91 27.77
N ARG A 2 -12.03 9.35 28.32
CA ARG A 2 -13.02 8.44 28.93
C ARG A 2 -13.70 7.65 27.82
N LYS A 3 -13.72 6.31 27.91
CA LYS A 3 -14.46 5.47 26.96
C LYS A 3 -15.96 5.70 27.20
N GLY A 4 -16.69 6.15 26.18
CA GLY A 4 -18.15 6.23 26.24
C GLY A 4 -18.74 4.83 26.46
N LYS A 5 -19.74 4.72 27.34
CA LYS A 5 -20.47 3.45 27.53
C LYS A 5 -21.44 3.26 26.36
N ILE A 6 -21.33 2.13 25.68
CA ILE A 6 -22.27 1.73 24.65
C ILE A 6 -23.60 1.40 25.35
N LYS A 7 -24.70 2.03 24.92
CA LYS A 7 -26.05 1.64 25.34
C LYS A 7 -26.59 0.65 24.32
N GLU A 8 -26.48 -0.65 24.62
CA GLU A 8 -26.99 -1.72 23.74
C GLU A 8 -28.50 -1.64 23.50
N ALA A 9 -29.23 -0.91 24.35
CA ALA A 9 -30.67 -0.72 24.25
C ALA A 9 -31.13 0.25 23.14
N VAL A 10 -30.23 1.00 22.50
CA VAL A 10 -30.63 1.98 21.47
C VAL A 10 -30.47 1.39 20.09
N THR A 11 -31.59 1.13 19.42
CA THR A 11 -31.65 0.65 18.04
C THR A 11 -32.16 1.77 17.13
N PHE A 12 -31.51 1.97 15.99
CA PHE A 12 -31.93 2.96 15.00
C PHE A 12 -32.59 2.25 13.82
N THR A 13 -33.70 2.79 13.34
CA THR A 13 -34.43 2.28 12.16
C THR A 13 -34.61 3.39 11.13
N VAL A 14 -34.49 3.04 9.85
CA VAL A 14 -34.80 3.91 8.71
C VAL A 14 -35.62 3.10 7.72
N ALA A 15 -36.79 3.62 7.32
CA ALA A 15 -37.72 2.93 6.43
C ALA A 15 -38.00 1.48 6.86
N GLU A 16 -38.29 1.28 8.15
CA GLU A 16 -38.56 -0.03 8.78
C GLU A 16 -37.37 -1.02 8.81
N GLN A 17 -36.21 -0.64 8.26
CA GLN A 17 -34.99 -1.43 8.35
C GLN A 17 -34.14 -0.99 9.54
N GLN A 18 -33.73 -1.95 10.37
CA GLN A 18 -32.78 -1.71 11.46
C GLN A 18 -31.38 -1.44 10.90
N ILE A 19 -30.79 -0.32 11.33
CA ILE A 19 -29.40 0.01 11.00
C ILE A 19 -28.49 -0.85 11.88
N PRO A 20 -27.63 -1.71 11.29
CA PRO A 20 -26.69 -2.49 12.06
C PRO A 20 -25.61 -1.59 12.67
N THR A 21 -25.12 -1.97 13.83
CA THR A 21 -23.98 -1.29 14.44
C THR A 21 -22.69 -1.63 13.68
N VAL A 22 -21.68 -0.75 13.74
CA VAL A 22 -20.35 -0.97 13.13
C VAL A 22 -19.68 -2.27 13.61
N SER A 23 -20.08 -2.78 14.78
CA SER A 23 -19.59 -4.05 15.32
C SER A 23 -20.26 -5.27 14.70
N GLN A 24 -21.50 -5.14 14.22
CA GLN A 24 -22.23 -6.20 13.52
C GLN A 24 -21.84 -6.20 12.04
N GLU A 25 -21.85 -5.01 11.43
CA GLU A 25 -21.52 -4.84 10.02
C GLU A 25 -20.57 -3.64 9.84
N PRO A 26 -19.34 -3.87 9.35
CA PRO A 26 -18.42 -2.79 9.02
C PRO A 26 -19.01 -1.89 7.93
N VAL A 27 -18.88 -0.58 8.09
CA VAL A 27 -19.45 0.39 7.15
C VAL A 27 -18.35 0.95 6.26
N LYS A 28 -18.65 1.13 4.97
CA LYS A 28 -17.78 1.85 4.04
C LYS A 28 -18.27 3.27 3.84
N SER A 29 -17.40 4.26 4.04
CA SER A 29 -17.69 5.66 3.73
C SER A 29 -16.48 6.32 3.06
N LEU A 30 -16.72 7.01 1.95
CA LEU A 30 -15.69 7.68 1.13
C LEU A 30 -14.49 6.78 0.77
N GLY A 31 -14.74 5.49 0.56
CA GLY A 31 -13.69 4.51 0.27
C GLY A 31 -13.03 3.87 1.48
N ARG A 32 -13.22 4.43 2.68
CA ARG A 32 -12.69 3.92 3.93
C ARG A 32 -13.64 2.91 4.56
N TRP A 33 -13.09 1.81 5.04
CA TRP A 33 -13.83 0.87 5.88
C TRP A 33 -13.67 1.22 7.35
N TYR A 34 -14.78 1.25 8.08
CA TYR A 34 -14.85 1.43 9.51
C TYR A 34 -15.33 0.12 10.14
N ASP A 35 -14.49 -0.45 10.98
CA ASP A 35 -14.80 -1.64 11.78
C ASP A 35 -14.86 -1.30 13.28
N CYS A 36 -15.18 -2.28 14.11
CA CYS A 36 -15.24 -2.11 15.56
C CYS A 36 -13.88 -1.77 16.19
N SER A 37 -12.78 -2.16 15.55
CA SER A 37 -11.41 -1.89 16.01
C SER A 37 -11.09 -0.41 15.92
N LYS A 38 -11.62 0.27 14.89
CA LYS A 38 -11.32 1.67 14.53
C LYS A 38 -9.82 1.91 14.30
N LYS A 39 -9.05 0.85 14.07
CA LYS A 39 -7.60 0.90 13.86
C LYS A 39 -7.28 0.64 12.40
N ASP A 40 -6.36 1.43 11.87
CA ASP A 40 -5.90 1.28 10.49
C ASP A 40 -4.67 0.36 10.35
N THR A 41 -4.14 -0.18 11.45
CA THR A 41 -2.91 -1.00 11.44
C THR A 41 -2.97 -2.16 10.44
N ARG A 42 -4.12 -2.85 10.37
CA ARG A 42 -4.32 -3.93 9.39
C ARG A 42 -4.26 -3.43 7.96
N ARG A 43 -4.79 -2.24 7.69
CA ARG A 43 -4.79 -1.61 6.35
C ARG A 43 -3.39 -1.24 5.90
N GLY A 44 -2.52 -0.85 6.82
CA GLY A 44 -1.08 -0.69 6.56
C GLY A 44 -0.44 -2.01 6.08
N VAL A 45 -0.68 -3.12 6.78
CA VAL A 45 -0.17 -4.45 6.40
C VAL A 45 -0.71 -4.88 5.03
N ASP A 46 -2.02 -4.75 4.81
CA ASP A 46 -2.67 -5.08 3.54
C ASP A 46 -2.05 -4.26 2.38
N THR A 47 -1.74 -2.99 2.61
CA THR A 47 -1.13 -2.10 1.60
C THR A 47 0.30 -2.52 1.25
N VAL A 48 1.10 -2.94 2.23
CA VAL A 48 2.45 -3.47 1.99
C VAL A 48 2.40 -4.76 1.17
N GLN A 49 1.45 -5.64 1.50
CA GLN A 49 1.25 -6.89 0.78
C GLN A 49 0.85 -6.62 -0.68
N PHE A 50 -0.14 -5.75 -0.88
CA PHE A 50 -0.59 -5.31 -2.20
C PHE A 50 0.55 -4.71 -3.05
N ALA A 51 1.38 -3.84 -2.45
CA ALA A 51 2.56 -3.30 -3.14
C ALA A 51 3.54 -4.42 -3.56
N SER A 52 3.78 -5.38 -2.68
CA SER A 52 4.73 -6.48 -2.91
C SER A 52 4.24 -7.41 -4.03
N GLU A 53 2.95 -7.74 -4.04
CA GLU A 53 2.32 -8.54 -5.09
C GLU A 53 2.32 -7.82 -6.44
N GLY A 54 1.96 -6.53 -6.47
CA GLY A 54 1.99 -5.72 -7.68
C GLY A 54 3.37 -5.63 -8.30
N LEU A 55 4.40 -5.38 -7.49
CA LEU A 55 5.80 -5.37 -7.94
C LEU A 55 6.23 -6.73 -8.49
N LEU A 56 5.85 -7.82 -7.83
CA LEU A 56 6.15 -9.17 -8.28
C LEU A 56 5.48 -9.48 -9.63
N ALA A 57 4.22 -9.08 -9.79
CA ALA A 57 3.48 -9.25 -11.04
C ALA A 57 4.16 -8.50 -12.19
N ILE A 58 4.50 -7.22 -12.02
CA ILE A 58 5.23 -6.44 -13.02
C ILE A 58 6.60 -7.06 -13.33
N ASN A 59 7.30 -7.52 -12.30
CA ASN A 59 8.61 -8.13 -12.49
C ASN A 59 8.53 -9.42 -13.33
N LYS A 60 7.47 -10.22 -13.18
CA LYS A 60 7.22 -11.46 -13.93
C LYS A 60 6.81 -11.21 -15.38
N CYS A 61 6.36 -10.01 -15.74
CA CYS A 61 6.06 -9.68 -17.14
C CYS A 61 7.33 -9.81 -18.02
N GLY A 62 7.20 -10.42 -19.20
CA GLY A 62 8.28 -10.58 -20.19
C GLY A 62 8.63 -9.31 -20.97
N ILE A 63 8.33 -8.13 -20.43
CA ILE A 63 8.52 -6.82 -21.11
C ILE A 63 9.85 -6.17 -20.72
N GLN A 64 10.33 -5.23 -21.54
CA GLN A 64 11.56 -4.48 -21.26
C GLN A 64 11.45 -3.64 -19.98
N GLY A 65 12.60 -3.38 -19.34
CA GLY A 65 12.67 -2.67 -18.06
C GLY A 65 11.98 -1.31 -18.03
N LYS A 66 12.13 -0.49 -19.08
CA LYS A 66 11.45 0.81 -19.20
C LYS A 66 9.92 0.69 -19.15
N PHE A 67 9.36 -0.36 -19.75
CA PHE A 67 7.92 -0.60 -19.72
C PHE A 67 7.45 -1.13 -18.35
N LYS A 68 8.31 -1.85 -17.61
CA LYS A 68 8.02 -2.20 -16.21
C LYS A 68 7.95 -0.97 -15.32
N VAL A 69 8.87 -0.02 -15.50
CA VAL A 69 8.84 1.27 -14.80
C VAL A 69 7.59 2.07 -15.18
N TRP A 70 7.19 2.05 -16.45
CA TRP A 70 5.92 2.65 -16.88
C TRP A 70 4.72 2.01 -16.17
N CYS A 71 4.65 0.67 -16.08
CA CYS A 71 3.59 -0.03 -15.34
C CYS A 71 3.59 0.34 -13.85
N LEU A 72 4.77 0.44 -13.23
CA LEU A 72 4.90 0.90 -11.86
C LEU A 72 4.26 2.29 -11.71
N GLN A 73 4.68 3.26 -12.53
CA GLN A 73 4.25 4.65 -12.43
C GLN A 73 2.76 4.83 -12.71
N PHE A 74 2.23 4.19 -13.75
CA PHE A 74 0.88 4.46 -14.26
C PHE A 74 -0.17 3.41 -13.88
N MET A 75 0.23 2.25 -13.35
CA MET A 75 -0.71 1.21 -12.91
C MET A 75 -0.63 0.95 -11.41
N LEU A 76 0.56 0.71 -10.87
CA LEU A 76 0.70 0.30 -9.47
C LEU A 76 0.63 1.50 -8.53
N THR A 77 1.36 2.58 -8.82
CA THR A 77 1.39 3.79 -7.99
C THR A 77 -0.01 4.40 -7.77
N PRO A 78 -0.87 4.57 -8.80
CA PRO A 78 -2.21 5.11 -8.59
C PRO A 78 -3.09 4.21 -7.70
N LYS A 79 -2.92 2.88 -7.79
CA LYS A 79 -3.63 1.92 -6.93
C LYS A 79 -3.15 1.96 -5.48
N LEU A 80 -1.85 2.21 -5.26
CA LEU A 80 -1.26 2.39 -3.94
C LEU A 80 -1.61 3.74 -3.32
N LEU A 81 -1.77 4.78 -4.12
CA LEU A 81 -2.10 6.12 -3.64
C LEU A 81 -3.45 6.13 -2.89
N TRP A 82 -4.43 5.35 -3.34
CA TRP A 82 -5.74 5.29 -2.69
C TRP A 82 -5.71 4.86 -1.22
N PRO A 83 -5.18 3.67 -0.85
CA PRO A 83 -5.09 3.28 0.56
C PRO A 83 -4.20 4.22 1.39
N LEU A 84 -3.16 4.81 0.80
CA LEU A 84 -2.29 5.79 1.47
C LEU A 84 -3.00 7.11 1.77
N LEU A 85 -3.99 7.51 0.95
CA LEU A 85 -4.80 8.70 1.20
C LEU A 85 -5.93 8.45 2.20
N VAL A 86 -6.52 7.26 2.17
CA VAL A 86 -7.75 6.94 2.90
C VAL A 86 -7.48 6.49 4.34
N TYR A 87 -6.37 5.80 4.57
CA TYR A 87 -6.03 5.24 5.88
C TYR A 87 -4.85 5.97 6.52
N ASP A 88 -4.82 5.99 7.85
CA ASP A 88 -3.70 6.49 8.63
C ASP A 88 -2.61 5.42 8.69
N ILE A 89 -1.73 5.44 7.68
CA ILE A 89 -0.61 4.50 7.55
C ILE A 89 0.67 5.21 8.01
N CYS A 90 1.37 4.60 8.97
CA CYS A 90 2.61 5.15 9.52
C CYS A 90 3.67 5.37 8.42
N CYS A 91 4.42 6.48 8.51
CA CYS A 91 5.49 6.81 7.55
C CYS A 91 6.51 5.68 7.36
N SER A 92 6.89 4.99 8.43
CA SER A 92 7.81 3.84 8.36
C SER A 92 7.32 2.70 7.46
N THR A 93 6.00 2.52 7.37
CA THR A 93 5.39 1.53 6.46
C THR A 93 5.50 2.00 5.01
N VAL A 94 5.30 3.29 4.77
CA VAL A 94 5.46 3.91 3.45
C VAL A 94 6.91 3.83 2.98
N GLU A 95 7.87 4.15 3.85
CA GLU A 95 9.31 4.03 3.57
C GLU A 95 9.70 2.59 3.21
N SER A 96 9.11 1.59 3.90
CA SER A 96 9.34 0.18 3.57
C SER A 96 8.84 -0.19 2.16
N ILE A 97 7.68 0.36 1.76
CA ILE A 97 7.14 0.19 0.39
C ILE A 97 8.07 0.88 -0.62
N GLU A 98 8.49 2.11 -0.33
CA GLU A 98 9.40 2.87 -1.19
C GLU A 98 10.73 2.14 -1.40
N ALA A 99 11.32 1.60 -0.33
CA ALA A 99 12.55 0.81 -0.41
C ALA A 99 12.41 -0.42 -1.33
N LYS A 100 11.26 -1.11 -1.28
CA LYS A 100 10.95 -2.23 -2.19
C LYS A 100 10.80 -1.75 -3.63
N ILE A 101 10.05 -0.68 -3.87
CA ILE A 101 9.87 -0.07 -5.19
C ILE A 101 11.25 0.28 -5.78
N ASN A 102 12.07 1.00 -5.01
CA ASN A 102 13.41 1.41 -5.40
C ASN A 102 14.32 0.23 -5.78
N LYS A 103 14.24 -0.89 -5.05
CA LYS A 103 14.97 -2.12 -5.39
C LYS A 103 14.56 -2.68 -6.75
N TYR A 104 13.25 -2.76 -7.03
CA TYR A 104 12.75 -3.26 -8.32
C TYR A 104 13.06 -2.29 -9.47
N THR A 105 12.88 -0.99 -9.26
CA THR A 105 13.18 0.04 -10.27
C THR A 105 14.64 0.00 -10.70
N ARG A 106 15.59 -0.06 -9.74
CA ARG A 106 17.02 -0.19 -10.05
C ARG A 106 17.33 -1.47 -10.82
N LYS A 107 16.71 -2.58 -10.44
CA LYS A 107 16.85 -3.87 -11.14
C LYS A 107 16.35 -3.78 -12.59
N TRP A 108 15.19 -3.18 -12.82
CA TRP A 108 14.59 -3.09 -14.16
C TRP A 108 15.35 -2.12 -15.07
N LEU A 109 15.91 -1.05 -14.52
CA LEU A 109 16.68 -0.07 -15.29
C LEU A 109 18.15 -0.49 -15.53
N GLY A 110 18.62 -1.59 -14.95
CA GLY A 110 19.98 -2.11 -15.21
C GLY A 110 21.08 -1.47 -14.36
N PHE A 111 20.76 -0.61 -13.39
CA PHE A 111 21.73 0.13 -12.55
C PHE A 111 22.72 -0.75 -11.75
N HIS A 112 22.51 -2.06 -11.67
CA HIS A 112 23.47 -2.98 -11.08
C HIS A 112 24.72 -3.20 -11.96
N GLN A 113 24.60 -3.07 -13.28
CA GLN A 113 25.72 -3.29 -14.21
C GLN A 113 26.62 -2.06 -14.29
N ASP A 114 26.04 -0.86 -14.30
CA ASP A 114 26.81 0.39 -14.41
C ASP A 114 27.65 0.67 -13.17
N PHE A 115 27.15 0.38 -11.96
CA PHE A 115 27.92 0.58 -10.73
C PHE A 115 29.12 -0.36 -10.62
N GLN A 116 28.95 -1.63 -11.02
CA GLN A 116 30.05 -2.60 -11.07
C GLN A 116 31.07 -2.23 -12.16
N ALA A 117 30.60 -1.81 -13.33
CA ALA A 117 31.47 -1.30 -14.39
C ALA A 117 32.28 -0.08 -13.92
N TRP A 118 31.66 0.85 -13.19
CA TRP A 118 32.32 2.03 -12.63
C TRP A 118 33.39 1.67 -11.59
N GLN A 119 33.12 0.71 -10.70
CA GLN A 119 34.10 0.19 -9.76
C GLN A 119 35.28 -0.50 -10.47
N TYR A 120 35.01 -1.29 -11.52
CA TYR A 120 36.04 -1.92 -12.33
C TYR A 120 36.92 -0.90 -13.08
N THR A 121 36.34 0.17 -13.62
CA THR A 121 37.11 1.23 -14.29
C THR A 121 37.93 2.07 -13.31
N ALA A 122 37.40 2.36 -12.12
CA ALA A 122 38.11 3.10 -11.08
C ALA A 122 39.27 2.29 -10.48
N ALA A 123 39.11 0.97 -10.32
CA ALA A 123 40.16 0.08 -9.84
C ALA A 123 41.30 -0.16 -10.86
N ARG A 124 41.09 0.17 -12.14
CA ARG A 124 42.09 0.01 -13.21
C ARG A 124 42.97 1.25 -13.43
N GLN A 125 42.63 2.36 -12.76
CA GLN A 125 43.37 3.63 -12.81
C GLN A 125 44.31 3.83 -11.60
N ASN A 126 44.32 2.87 -10.65
CA ASN A 126 45.30 2.75 -9.57
C ASN A 126 46.22 1.56 -9.85
#